data_AF-A0A8T5FF46-F1
#
_entry.id   AF-A0A8T5FF46-F1
#
_cell.length_a   1.000
_cell.length_b   1.000
_cell.length_c   1.000
_cell.angle_alpha   90.00
_cell.angle_beta   90.00
_cell.angle_gamma   90.00
#
_symmetry.space_group_name_H-M   'P 1'
#
loop_
_entity.id
_entity.type
_entity.pdbx_description
1 polymer ?
#
loop_
_entity_poly.entity_id
_entity_poly.type
_entity_poly.pdbx_seq_one_letter_code
_entity_poly.pdbx_strand_id
1 'polypeptide(L)'
;MDIPAKPNKNEHKMDGKNNHKKAYNSERKQNPMNVSEIVSFLWEKQEFLRSHYKKNKYKDVILPLVVLTRLDIELKDTKTKVLEKIVELEKKKIKRGPAMDNDLNRITKKNFNNKSEFENLHDVLGDDAKDVKSNLQDYINGFSENIQDIFVKFKFKDVIAELEEKKILWKAVEHFAKYEDMLSKLDNHDMGTVYEELIRKANEASHETAGDHFTPRDVIKTLVEITFLPDIKSILKDPKTIRTIYDPASGTGGMLSESQKFIEENVNKDVNLGLVGQDINDEAYAVCKSDMMIRGIDPKHIQFGNSLGDDDKFPGSKFDYILSNPPYGRDWKDFADEIEKEKKKSDSRYVAGLPRTSDSAMLFLQHIVSKMYPADSDKTSRVAIVFNGSPLFTGDAGSGESNIRKWLLEELDYLETIIALPKDLF
;
A
#
# COMPACT_ATOMS: atom_id res chain seq x y z
N MET A 1 -46.84 -39.90 -49.39
CA MET A 1 -47.96 -38.97 -49.36
C MET A 1 -49.16 -39.75 -48.83
N ASP A 2 -49.71 -39.50 -47.64
CA ASP A 2 -49.42 -38.44 -46.66
C ASP A 2 -49.64 -38.89 -45.20
N ILE A 3 -49.24 -38.04 -44.25
CA ILE A 3 -49.12 -38.32 -42.80
C ILE A 3 -50.36 -37.81 -42.04
N PRO A 4 -50.99 -38.64 -41.19
CA PRO A 4 -51.10 -38.38 -39.73
C PRO A 4 -50.86 -39.66 -38.88
N ALA A 5 -50.55 -39.66 -37.57
CA ALA A 5 -50.18 -38.62 -36.59
C ALA A 5 -49.33 -39.27 -35.44
N LYS A 6 -49.25 -38.67 -34.24
CA LYS A 6 -48.66 -39.24 -33.00
C LYS A 6 -49.76 -39.43 -31.93
N PRO A 7 -49.63 -40.36 -30.95
CA PRO A 7 -49.00 -39.98 -29.67
C PRO A 7 -48.26 -41.08 -28.85
N ASN A 8 -47.09 -40.68 -28.32
CA ASN A 8 -46.60 -40.82 -26.93
C ASN A 8 -46.21 -42.15 -26.23
N LYS A 9 -45.18 -42.00 -25.38
CA LYS A 9 -44.67 -42.84 -24.25
C LYS A 9 -44.16 -44.27 -24.53
N ASN A 10 -42.90 -44.48 -24.13
CA ASN A 10 -42.42 -45.75 -23.54
C ASN A 10 -41.39 -45.45 -22.44
N GLU A 11 -41.65 -45.97 -21.24
CA GLU A 11 -40.65 -46.14 -20.18
C GLU A 11 -39.95 -47.49 -20.40
N HIS A 12 -38.66 -47.63 -20.05
CA HIS A 12 -38.16 -48.94 -19.59
C HIS A 12 -36.93 -48.85 -18.67
N LYS A 13 -36.96 -49.75 -17.68
CA LYS A 13 -36.02 -49.99 -16.56
C LYS A 13 -34.59 -50.35 -17.04
N MET A 14 -33.53 -49.81 -16.42
CA MET A 14 -32.74 -50.37 -15.28
C MET A 14 -32.16 -51.78 -15.45
N ASP A 15 -30.83 -51.85 -15.43
CA ASP A 15 -29.96 -52.88 -14.82
C ASP A 15 -28.51 -52.31 -14.82
N GLY A 16 -27.59 -52.54 -13.87
CA GLY A 16 -27.69 -53.14 -12.54
C GLY A 16 -26.31 -53.21 -11.82
N LYS A 17 -26.35 -53.40 -10.48
CA LYS A 17 -25.31 -53.97 -9.57
C LYS A 17 -23.98 -53.23 -9.24
N ASN A 18 -23.88 -52.89 -7.94
CA ASN A 18 -22.73 -53.05 -7.01
C ASN A 18 -21.30 -52.64 -7.38
N ASN A 19 -20.67 -51.79 -6.54
CA ASN A 19 -19.70 -52.31 -5.55
C ASN A 19 -19.22 -51.34 -4.46
N HIS A 20 -18.93 -51.92 -3.29
CA HIS A 20 -18.07 -51.48 -2.17
C HIS A 20 -18.09 -50.03 -1.64
N LYS A 21 -18.60 -49.91 -0.41
CA LYS A 21 -18.22 -48.85 0.55
C LYS A 21 -16.70 -48.88 0.79
N LYS A 22 -16.01 -47.76 0.52
CA LYS A 22 -14.78 -47.37 1.23
C LYS A 22 -15.05 -46.07 1.96
N ALA A 23 -14.91 -46.07 3.28
CA ALA A 23 -14.92 -44.86 4.07
C ALA A 23 -13.61 -44.10 3.80
N TYR A 24 -13.69 -42.95 3.14
CA TYR A 24 -12.58 -42.02 3.13
C TYR A 24 -12.54 -41.31 4.48
N ASN A 25 -11.57 -41.68 5.32
CA ASN A 25 -11.04 -40.76 6.33
C ASN A 25 -10.45 -39.58 5.55
N SER A 26 -11.23 -38.52 5.38
CA SER A 26 -10.66 -37.21 5.12
C SER A 26 -10.15 -36.69 6.45
N GLU A 27 -8.83 -36.66 6.60
CA GLU A 27 -8.19 -35.75 7.54
C GLU A 27 -8.79 -34.36 7.26
N ARG A 28 -9.30 -33.71 8.30
CA ARG A 28 -9.79 -32.33 8.17
C ARG A 28 -8.59 -31.45 7.87
N LYS A 29 -8.30 -31.24 6.59
CA LYS A 29 -7.54 -30.07 6.15
C LYS A 29 -8.27 -28.86 6.75
N GLN A 30 -7.62 -28.17 7.67
CA GLN A 30 -8.11 -26.88 8.13
C GLN A 30 -8.29 -26.01 6.89
N ASN A 31 -9.44 -25.36 6.74
CA ASN A 31 -9.55 -24.29 5.78
C ASN A 31 -8.44 -23.28 6.10
N PRO A 32 -7.69 -22.75 5.11
CA PRO A 32 -6.83 -21.62 5.38
C PRO A 32 -7.70 -20.51 5.97
N MET A 33 -7.23 -19.89 7.07
CA MET A 33 -7.96 -18.78 7.67
C MET A 33 -8.09 -17.66 6.64
N ASN A 34 -9.30 -17.12 6.49
CA ASN A 34 -9.50 -15.99 5.60
C ASN A 34 -8.93 -14.69 6.24
N VAL A 35 -8.70 -13.67 5.42
CA VAL A 35 -8.14 -12.38 5.88
C VAL A 35 -8.94 -11.79 7.06
N SER A 36 -10.27 -11.89 7.06
CA SER A 36 -11.11 -11.37 8.15
C SER A 36 -10.89 -12.10 9.48
N GLU A 37 -10.69 -13.41 9.47
CA GLU A 37 -10.31 -14.19 10.65
C GLU A 37 -8.93 -13.75 11.16
N ILE A 38 -7.95 -13.59 10.27
CA ILE A 38 -6.58 -13.15 10.62
C ILE A 38 -6.58 -11.76 11.23
N VAL A 39 -7.23 -10.78 10.60
CA VAL A 39 -7.39 -9.41 11.13
C VAL A 39 -8.09 -9.45 12.50
N SER A 40 -9.15 -10.24 12.63
CA SER A 40 -9.88 -10.37 13.91
C SER A 40 -8.99 -10.98 14.99
N PHE A 41 -8.14 -11.96 14.67
CA PHE A 41 -7.16 -12.47 15.64
C PHE A 41 -6.08 -11.43 15.99
N LEU A 42 -5.50 -10.75 15.00
CA LEU A 42 -4.49 -9.71 15.19
C LEU A 42 -5.03 -8.51 15.99
N TRP A 43 -6.31 -8.16 15.85
CA TRP A 43 -6.91 -7.00 16.52
C TRP A 43 -7.55 -7.34 17.86
N GLU A 44 -8.30 -8.45 17.94
CA GLU A 44 -9.22 -8.69 19.06
C GLU A 44 -8.61 -9.55 20.16
N LYS A 45 -7.63 -10.41 19.87
CA LYS A 45 -6.92 -11.23 20.89
C LYS A 45 -5.79 -10.48 21.62
N GLN A 46 -5.69 -9.17 21.44
CA GLN A 46 -4.74 -8.30 22.14
C GLN A 46 -5.17 -8.00 23.58
N GLU A 47 -5.47 -9.01 24.40
CA GLU A 47 -5.93 -8.81 25.79
C GLU A 47 -4.93 -8.01 26.64
N PHE A 48 -3.63 -8.18 26.38
CA PHE A 48 -2.58 -7.43 27.07
C PHE A 48 -2.55 -5.93 26.70
N LEU A 49 -3.11 -5.52 25.55
CA LEU A 49 -3.29 -4.10 25.22
C LEU A 49 -4.55 -3.50 25.88
N ARG A 50 -5.60 -4.29 26.11
CA ARG A 50 -6.90 -3.81 26.62
C ARG A 50 -6.84 -3.08 27.96
N SER A 51 -5.94 -3.47 28.86
CA SER A 51 -5.75 -2.81 30.16
C SER A 51 -4.79 -1.61 30.13
N HIS A 52 -4.19 -1.31 28.98
CA HIS A 52 -3.01 -0.44 28.88
C HIS A 52 -3.10 0.63 27.78
N TYR A 53 -3.93 0.43 26.76
CA TYR A 53 -4.10 1.34 25.62
C TYR A 53 -5.59 1.58 25.32
N LYS A 54 -5.90 2.75 24.77
CA LYS A 54 -7.18 2.98 24.09
C LYS A 54 -7.20 2.21 22.77
N LYS A 55 -8.36 1.74 22.32
CA LYS A 55 -8.48 0.91 21.09
C LYS A 55 -7.89 1.59 19.83
N ASN A 56 -8.06 2.90 19.68
CA ASN A 56 -7.47 3.65 18.56
C ASN A 56 -5.93 3.67 18.56
N LYS A 57 -5.30 3.39 19.71
CA LYS A 57 -3.85 3.27 19.87
C LYS A 57 -3.31 1.86 19.75
N TYR A 58 -4.14 0.89 19.35
CA TYR A 58 -3.65 -0.46 19.08
C TYR A 58 -2.84 -0.51 17.78
N LYS A 59 -3.17 0.31 16.76
CA LYS A 59 -2.41 0.34 15.50
C LYS A 59 -0.93 0.66 15.69
N ASP A 60 -0.62 1.58 16.61
CA ASP A 60 0.73 2.00 16.98
C ASP A 60 1.60 0.81 17.43
N VAL A 61 1.00 -0.22 18.04
CA VAL A 61 1.67 -1.47 18.45
C VAL A 61 1.57 -2.57 17.39
N ILE A 62 0.38 -2.74 16.80
CA ILE A 62 0.08 -3.86 15.90
C ILE A 62 0.79 -3.70 14.55
N LEU A 63 0.67 -2.53 13.89
CA LEU A 63 1.19 -2.36 12.53
C LEU A 63 2.70 -2.58 12.44
N PRO A 64 3.55 -2.03 13.33
CA PRO A 64 4.99 -2.22 13.23
C PRO A 64 5.39 -3.67 13.48
N LEU A 65 4.71 -4.36 14.42
CA LEU A 65 4.97 -5.78 14.69
C LEU A 65 4.51 -6.69 13.54
N VAL A 66 3.37 -6.44 12.89
CA VAL A 66 2.94 -7.19 11.70
C VAL A 66 3.89 -6.95 10.51
N VAL A 67 4.36 -5.71 10.30
CA VAL A 67 5.40 -5.40 9.30
C VAL A 67 6.70 -6.14 9.64
N LEU A 68 7.15 -6.12 10.89
CA LEU A 68 8.36 -6.81 11.32
C LEU A 68 8.27 -8.33 11.10
N THR A 69 7.20 -8.99 11.56
CA THR A 69 6.97 -10.42 11.32
C THR A 69 6.92 -10.74 9.82
N ARG A 70 6.37 -9.86 8.96
CA ARG A 70 6.36 -10.10 7.52
C ARG A 70 7.75 -9.97 6.90
N LEU A 71 8.55 -8.97 7.31
CA LEU A 71 9.92 -8.82 6.84
C LEU A 71 10.80 -10.02 7.24
N ASP A 72 10.57 -10.60 8.41
CA ASP A 72 11.25 -11.83 8.86
C ASP A 72 10.94 -13.02 7.94
N ILE A 73 9.66 -13.24 7.62
CA ILE A 73 9.20 -14.28 6.69
C ILE A 73 9.90 -14.16 5.33
N GLU A 74 9.99 -12.95 4.78
CA GLU A 74 10.63 -12.69 3.48
C GLU A 74 12.15 -12.91 3.48
N LEU A 75 12.80 -12.91 4.64
CA LEU A 75 14.25 -13.09 4.79
C LEU A 75 14.66 -14.49 5.28
N LYS A 76 13.75 -15.25 5.90
CA LYS A 76 13.97 -16.54 6.57
C LYS A 76 14.91 -17.48 5.81
N ASP A 77 14.56 -17.85 4.57
CA ASP A 77 15.31 -18.79 3.72
C ASP A 77 16.74 -18.32 3.34
N THR A 78 17.06 -17.05 3.61
CA THR A 78 18.31 -16.40 3.24
C THR A 78 19.17 -16.01 4.44
N LYS A 79 18.62 -16.06 5.66
CA LYS A 79 19.24 -15.56 6.90
C LYS A 79 20.64 -16.14 7.13
N THR A 80 20.80 -17.46 7.12
CA THR A 80 22.09 -18.13 7.35
C THR A 80 23.16 -17.67 6.36
N LYS A 81 22.81 -17.55 5.07
CA LYS A 81 23.73 -17.10 4.01
C LYS A 81 24.10 -15.63 4.16
N VAL A 82 23.17 -14.79 4.64
CA VAL A 82 23.44 -13.38 4.97
C VAL A 82 24.45 -13.29 6.11
N LEU A 83 24.29 -14.07 7.18
CA LEU A 83 25.23 -14.12 8.31
C LEU A 83 26.62 -14.61 7.89
N GLU A 84 26.70 -15.71 7.14
CA GLU A 84 27.95 -16.20 6.55
C GLU A 84 28.65 -15.13 5.69
N LYS A 85 27.87 -14.39 4.88
CA LYS A 85 28.39 -13.33 4.03
C LYS A 85 28.90 -12.13 4.82
N ILE A 86 28.23 -11.74 5.91
CA ILE A 86 28.70 -10.67 6.80
C ILE A 86 30.09 -11.02 7.33
N VAL A 87 30.29 -12.25 7.82
CA VAL A 87 31.60 -12.72 8.30
C VAL A 87 32.68 -12.70 7.19
N GLU A 88 32.33 -13.04 5.96
CA GLU A 88 33.25 -12.94 4.80
C GLU A 88 33.63 -11.48 4.48
N LEU A 89 32.66 -10.57 4.50
CA LEU A 89 32.85 -9.15 4.18
C LEU A 89 33.60 -8.40 5.29
N GLU A 90 33.34 -8.71 6.56
CA GLU A 90 34.06 -8.14 7.71
C GLU A 90 35.53 -8.59 7.72
N LYS A 91 35.83 -9.86 7.37
CA LYS A 91 37.23 -10.32 7.13
C LYS A 91 37.92 -9.55 6.00
N LYS A 92 37.18 -9.08 5.00
CA LYS A 92 37.65 -8.18 3.93
C LYS A 92 37.69 -6.70 4.33
N LYS A 93 37.42 -6.37 5.61
CA LYS A 93 37.36 -5.02 6.18
C LYS A 93 36.28 -4.12 5.54
N ILE A 94 35.26 -4.72 4.93
CA ILE A 94 34.10 -3.98 4.42
C ILE A 94 33.22 -3.63 5.62
N LYS A 95 32.96 -2.33 5.80
CA LYS A 95 32.13 -1.83 6.90
C LYS A 95 30.65 -2.11 6.65
N ARG A 96 29.88 -2.31 7.74
CA ARG A 96 28.41 -2.29 7.71
C ARG A 96 27.94 -0.93 7.17
N GLY A 97 26.98 -0.95 6.26
CA GLY A 97 26.50 0.21 5.49
C GLY A 97 26.24 -0.12 4.01
N PRO A 98 25.98 0.89 3.15
CA PRO A 98 25.43 0.67 1.81
C PRO A 98 26.23 -0.26 0.88
N ALA A 99 27.56 -0.29 1.00
CA ALA A 99 28.41 -1.18 0.22
C ALA A 99 28.18 -2.66 0.59
N MET A 100 28.06 -2.97 1.89
CA MET A 100 27.72 -4.31 2.38
C MET A 100 26.27 -4.65 2.01
N ASP A 101 25.33 -3.72 2.20
CA ASP A 101 23.91 -3.94 1.90
C ASP A 101 23.68 -4.35 0.44
N ASN A 102 24.42 -3.78 -0.52
CA ASN A 102 24.35 -4.21 -1.92
C ASN A 102 24.74 -5.68 -2.15
N ASP A 103 25.70 -6.21 -1.41
CA ASP A 103 26.09 -7.63 -1.50
C ASP A 103 25.11 -8.55 -0.76
N LEU A 104 24.53 -8.09 0.36
CA LEU A 104 23.52 -8.85 1.09
C LEU A 104 22.18 -8.90 0.34
N ASN A 105 21.77 -7.79 -0.29
CA ASN A 105 20.55 -7.71 -1.10
C ASN A 105 20.57 -8.67 -2.31
N ARG A 106 21.76 -8.99 -2.85
CA ARG A 106 21.93 -10.03 -3.89
C ARG A 106 21.65 -11.44 -3.37
N ILE A 107 21.85 -11.69 -2.07
CA ILE A 107 21.53 -12.97 -1.41
C ILE A 107 20.05 -13.06 -1.09
N THR A 108 19.46 -11.99 -0.53
CA THR A 108 18.02 -11.93 -0.21
C THR A 108 17.15 -11.90 -1.46
N LYS A 109 17.68 -11.42 -2.60
CA LYS A 109 16.94 -11.08 -3.82
C LYS A 109 15.84 -10.04 -3.59
N LYS A 110 16.01 -9.22 -2.55
CA LYS A 110 15.13 -8.11 -2.16
C LYS A 110 15.94 -6.82 -2.14
N ASN A 111 15.25 -5.69 -2.11
CA ASN A 111 15.89 -4.38 -1.94
C ASN A 111 16.31 -4.10 -0.48
N PHE A 112 16.27 -5.11 0.40
CA PHE A 112 16.59 -5.01 1.82
C PHE A 112 17.20 -6.31 2.38
N ASN A 113 17.80 -6.20 3.57
CA ASN A 113 18.42 -7.27 4.33
C ASN A 113 18.35 -6.99 5.85
N ASN A 114 18.71 -7.98 6.68
CA ASN A 114 18.92 -7.80 8.12
C ASN A 114 20.26 -8.43 8.57
N LYS A 115 21.11 -7.61 9.20
CA LYS A 115 22.48 -7.89 9.70
C LYS A 115 22.55 -8.24 11.20
N SER A 116 21.41 -8.28 11.89
CA SER A 116 21.31 -8.76 13.28
C SER A 116 21.60 -10.25 13.37
N GLU A 117 22.08 -10.72 14.53
CA GLU A 117 22.37 -12.13 14.79
C GLU A 117 21.10 -12.95 15.08
N PHE A 118 20.06 -12.36 15.69
CA PHE A 118 18.72 -12.97 15.80
C PHE A 118 18.21 -13.43 14.43
N GLU A 119 17.79 -14.69 14.29
CA GLU A 119 17.31 -15.24 13.02
C GLU A 119 15.88 -14.80 12.70
N ASN A 120 15.08 -14.56 13.75
CA ASN A 120 13.65 -14.23 13.68
C ASN A 120 13.18 -13.46 14.95
N LEU A 121 11.95 -12.92 14.93
CA LEU A 121 11.34 -12.20 16.06
C LEU A 121 11.17 -13.02 17.37
N HIS A 122 11.12 -14.35 17.32
CA HIS A 122 11.08 -15.16 18.55
C HIS A 122 12.43 -15.12 19.28
N ASP A 123 13.56 -15.14 18.57
CA ASP A 123 14.90 -15.12 19.17
C ASP A 123 15.17 -13.82 19.95
N VAL A 124 14.51 -12.72 19.56
CA VAL A 124 14.56 -11.42 20.25
C VAL A 124 14.11 -11.51 21.71
N LEU A 125 13.29 -12.50 22.07
CA LEU A 125 12.87 -12.73 23.46
C LEU A 125 14.05 -13.07 24.37
N GLY A 126 15.03 -13.86 23.91
CA GLY A 126 16.13 -14.34 24.74
C GLY A 126 15.68 -15.10 26.00
N ASP A 127 16.50 -15.06 27.05
CA ASP A 127 16.27 -15.75 28.32
C ASP A 127 15.71 -14.86 29.45
N ASP A 128 16.03 -13.55 29.47
CA ASP A 128 15.55 -12.59 30.48
C ASP A 128 14.71 -11.47 29.81
N ALA A 129 13.53 -11.22 30.38
CA ALA A 129 12.61 -10.21 29.86
C ALA A 129 13.16 -8.78 29.86
N LYS A 130 14.19 -8.50 30.67
CA LYS A 130 14.87 -7.19 30.68
C LYS A 130 15.62 -6.90 29.38
N ASP A 131 16.06 -7.94 28.67
CA ASP A 131 16.93 -7.80 27.51
C ASP A 131 16.12 -7.58 26.21
N VAL A 132 14.82 -7.92 26.20
CA VAL A 132 13.95 -7.82 25.01
C VAL A 132 13.94 -6.41 24.41
N LYS A 133 14.02 -5.37 25.24
CA LYS A 133 14.08 -3.98 24.76
C LYS A 133 15.35 -3.70 23.95
N SER A 134 16.52 -4.10 24.45
CA SER A 134 17.78 -3.99 23.70
C SER A 134 17.78 -4.90 22.48
N ASN A 135 17.40 -6.16 22.64
CA ASN A 135 17.36 -7.15 21.58
C ASN A 135 16.48 -6.70 20.40
N LEU A 136 15.29 -6.15 20.67
CA LEU A 136 14.37 -5.69 19.64
C LEU A 136 14.89 -4.42 18.95
N GLN A 137 15.52 -3.51 19.70
CA GLN A 137 16.15 -2.32 19.12
C GLN A 137 17.32 -2.71 18.22
N ASP A 138 18.19 -3.63 18.65
CA ASP A 138 19.30 -4.13 17.86
C ASP A 138 18.82 -4.94 16.64
N TYR A 139 17.71 -5.67 16.76
CA TYR A 139 17.08 -6.36 15.64
C TYR A 139 16.59 -5.39 14.56
N ILE A 140 15.93 -4.30 14.96
CA ILE A 140 15.48 -3.23 14.05
C ILE A 140 16.67 -2.51 13.42
N ASN A 141 17.69 -2.17 14.23
CA ASN A 141 18.94 -1.54 13.77
C ASN A 141 19.76 -2.46 12.83
N GLY A 142 19.52 -3.77 12.87
CA GLY A 142 20.12 -4.75 11.96
C GLY A 142 19.65 -4.61 10.51
N PHE A 143 18.44 -4.11 10.26
CA PHE A 143 17.92 -3.94 8.91
C PHE A 143 18.71 -2.90 8.08
N SER A 144 18.53 -2.89 6.76
CA SER A 144 19.01 -1.81 5.88
C SER A 144 18.25 -0.49 6.10
N GLU A 145 18.89 0.64 5.80
CA GLU A 145 18.39 2.01 6.11
C GLU A 145 16.95 2.27 5.64
N ASN A 146 16.57 1.73 4.49
CA ASN A 146 15.23 1.84 3.90
C ASN A 146 14.12 1.16 4.73
N ILE A 147 14.44 0.12 5.50
CA ILE A 147 13.53 -0.52 6.45
C ILE A 147 13.59 0.19 7.82
N GLN A 148 14.76 0.67 8.25
CA GLN A 148 14.86 1.45 9.48
C GLN A 148 13.97 2.71 9.43
N ASP A 149 13.93 3.39 8.28
CA ASP A 149 13.03 4.51 8.00
C ASP A 149 11.54 4.17 8.22
N ILE A 150 11.09 2.97 7.82
CA ILE A 150 9.72 2.49 8.08
C ILE A 150 9.44 2.45 9.60
N PHE A 151 10.38 1.94 10.40
CA PHE A 151 10.22 1.88 11.86
C PHE A 151 10.38 3.24 12.56
N VAL A 152 11.17 4.15 12.00
CA VAL A 152 11.23 5.57 12.43
C VAL A 152 9.88 6.24 12.18
N LYS A 153 9.25 5.99 11.03
CA LYS A 153 7.94 6.53 10.66
C LYS A 153 6.82 6.00 11.55
N PHE A 154 6.83 4.72 11.87
CA PHE A 154 5.98 4.15 12.92
C PHE A 154 6.29 4.65 14.35
N LYS A 155 7.35 5.44 14.56
CA LYS A 155 7.84 5.89 15.89
C LYS A 155 8.06 4.70 16.84
N PHE A 156 8.45 3.55 16.28
CA PHE A 156 8.34 2.26 16.97
C PHE A 156 9.29 2.17 18.17
N LYS A 157 10.39 2.94 18.18
CA LYS A 157 11.28 3.08 19.35
C LYS A 157 10.55 3.61 20.59
N ASP A 158 9.62 4.54 20.42
CA ASP A 158 8.85 5.14 21.52
C ASP A 158 7.77 4.17 22.00
N VAL A 159 7.11 3.47 21.05
CA VAL A 159 6.18 2.37 21.34
C VAL A 159 6.85 1.25 22.14
N ILE A 160 8.07 0.84 21.77
CA ILE A 160 8.86 -0.14 22.54
C ILE A 160 9.16 0.37 23.96
N ALA A 161 9.48 1.66 24.12
CA ALA A 161 9.69 2.23 25.44
C ALA A 161 8.41 2.24 26.30
N GLU A 162 7.27 2.56 25.70
CA GLU A 162 5.96 2.56 26.38
C GLU A 162 5.50 1.12 26.76
N LEU A 163 5.72 0.14 25.87
CA LEU A 163 5.45 -1.28 26.15
C LEU A 163 6.32 -1.84 27.28
N GLU A 164 7.57 -1.39 27.37
CA GLU A 164 8.50 -1.75 28.45
C GLU A 164 8.06 -1.14 29.79
N GLU A 165 7.74 0.15 29.82
CA GLU A 165 7.25 0.84 31.03
C GLU A 165 5.99 0.15 31.59
N LYS A 166 5.07 -0.26 30.71
CA LYS A 166 3.86 -1.01 31.08
C LYS A 166 4.10 -2.50 31.34
N LYS A 167 5.34 -2.99 31.23
CA LYS A 167 5.75 -4.39 31.48
C LYS A 167 4.99 -5.42 30.63
N ILE A 168 4.73 -5.05 29.38
CA ILE A 168 4.04 -5.90 28.39
C ILE A 168 4.84 -6.10 27.09
N LEU A 169 6.07 -5.55 26.98
CA LEU A 169 6.92 -5.71 25.80
C LEU A 169 7.15 -7.19 25.44
N TRP A 170 7.56 -8.03 26.41
CA TRP A 170 7.67 -9.49 26.21
C TRP A 170 6.40 -10.07 25.61
N LYS A 171 5.24 -9.77 26.21
CA LYS A 171 3.95 -10.32 25.77
C LYS A 171 3.60 -9.87 24.36
N ALA A 172 3.95 -8.64 23.98
CA ALA A 172 3.76 -8.15 22.63
C ALA A 172 4.64 -8.93 21.63
N VAL A 173 5.96 -8.97 21.86
CA VAL A 173 6.91 -9.67 20.98
C VAL A 173 6.55 -11.16 20.86
N GLU A 174 6.31 -11.84 21.98
CA GLU A 174 5.92 -13.25 22.04
C GLU A 174 4.61 -13.54 21.29
N HIS A 175 3.64 -12.63 21.38
CA HIS A 175 2.35 -12.77 20.72
C HIS A 175 2.46 -12.65 19.20
N PHE A 176 3.26 -11.71 18.69
CA PHE A 176 3.45 -11.52 17.25
C PHE A 176 4.45 -12.51 16.63
N ALA A 177 5.46 -12.96 17.37
CA ALA A 177 6.35 -14.04 16.93
C ALA A 177 5.59 -15.34 16.62
N LYS A 178 4.54 -15.65 17.40
CA LYS A 178 3.65 -16.81 17.17
C LYS A 178 2.79 -16.72 15.90
N TYR A 179 2.81 -15.59 15.18
CA TYR A 179 2.03 -15.38 13.96
C TYR A 179 2.79 -15.55 12.65
N GLU A 180 4.09 -15.88 12.73
CA GLU A 180 4.90 -16.16 11.55
C GLU A 180 4.28 -17.27 10.66
N ASP A 181 3.88 -18.39 11.25
CA ASP A 181 3.20 -19.51 10.59
C ASP A 181 1.81 -19.17 10.00
N MET A 182 1.20 -18.07 10.44
CA MET A 182 -0.09 -17.59 9.94
C MET A 182 0.12 -16.63 8.77
N LEU A 183 1.00 -15.63 8.94
CA LEU A 183 1.26 -14.60 7.94
C LEU A 183 2.07 -15.12 6.75
N SER A 184 2.86 -16.18 6.92
CA SER A 184 3.61 -16.85 5.84
C SER A 184 2.71 -17.60 4.84
N LYS A 185 1.44 -17.85 5.19
CA LYS A 185 0.45 -18.47 4.30
C LYS A 185 -0.28 -17.46 3.41
N LEU A 186 -0.11 -16.16 3.68
CA LEU A 186 -0.71 -15.09 2.89
C LEU A 186 0.21 -14.69 1.74
N ASP A 187 -0.36 -14.46 0.56
CA ASP A 187 0.33 -13.77 -0.51
C ASP A 187 0.39 -12.25 -0.23
N ASN A 188 1.02 -11.50 -1.12
CA ASN A 188 1.20 -10.06 -0.95
C ASN A 188 -0.14 -9.30 -1.02
N HIS A 189 -1.12 -9.79 -1.77
CA HIS A 189 -2.45 -9.17 -1.87
C HIS A 189 -3.23 -9.33 -0.57
N ASP A 190 -3.23 -10.53 -0.01
CA ASP A 190 -3.91 -10.80 1.26
C ASP A 190 -3.22 -10.07 2.42
N MET A 191 -1.89 -9.97 2.42
CA MET A 191 -1.15 -9.11 3.37
C MET A 191 -1.53 -7.63 3.24
N GLY A 192 -1.61 -7.09 2.02
CA GLY A 192 -2.10 -5.72 1.78
C GLY A 192 -3.49 -5.50 2.35
N THR A 193 -4.38 -6.47 2.17
CA THR A 193 -5.74 -6.45 2.73
C THR A 193 -5.74 -6.51 4.26
N VAL A 194 -4.84 -7.29 4.89
CA VAL A 194 -4.65 -7.31 6.35
C VAL A 194 -4.25 -5.93 6.88
N TYR A 195 -3.28 -5.24 6.25
CA TYR A 195 -2.85 -3.91 6.70
C TYR A 195 -3.97 -2.88 6.63
N GLU A 196 -4.73 -2.84 5.54
CA GLU A 196 -5.85 -1.93 5.36
C GLU A 196 -6.96 -2.17 6.39
N GLU A 197 -7.34 -3.43 6.62
CA GLU A 197 -8.38 -3.79 7.58
C GLU A 197 -7.98 -3.48 9.04
N LEU A 198 -6.69 -3.60 9.38
CA LEU A 198 -6.16 -3.17 10.68
C LEU A 198 -6.24 -1.65 10.85
N ILE A 199 -5.94 -0.88 9.80
CA ILE A 199 -6.08 0.59 9.80
C ILE A 199 -7.55 1.00 9.88
N ARG A 200 -8.44 0.35 9.12
CA ARG A 200 -9.89 0.58 9.17
C ARG A 200 -10.44 0.36 10.58
N LYS A 201 -10.15 -0.78 11.22
CA LYS A 201 -10.55 -1.07 12.61
C LYS A 201 -9.98 -0.05 13.61
N ALA A 202 -8.79 0.52 13.36
CA ALA A 202 -8.20 1.55 14.21
C ALA A 202 -8.89 2.91 14.08
N ASN A 203 -9.22 3.31 12.85
CA ASN A 203 -9.94 4.55 12.56
C ASN A 203 -11.39 4.48 13.09
N GLU A 204 -12.08 3.35 12.91
CA GLU A 204 -13.39 3.08 13.53
C GLU A 204 -13.36 3.20 15.07
N ALA A 205 -12.23 2.85 15.69
CA ALA A 205 -12.03 2.96 17.13
C ALA A 205 -11.64 4.36 17.62
N SER A 206 -11.33 5.31 16.72
CA SER A 206 -10.86 6.66 17.05
C SER A 206 -11.97 7.72 17.14
N HIS A 207 -13.14 7.45 16.54
CA HIS A 207 -14.19 8.44 16.25
C HIS A 207 -13.74 9.60 15.34
N GLU A 208 -12.58 9.50 14.69
CA GLU A 208 -12.19 10.40 13.60
C GLU A 208 -13.04 10.10 12.35
N THR A 209 -13.19 11.07 11.45
CA THR A 209 -13.98 10.95 10.23
C THR A 209 -13.38 9.89 9.29
N ALA A 210 -14.13 8.79 9.10
CA ALA A 210 -13.68 7.63 8.33
C ALA A 210 -13.27 7.99 6.88
N GLY A 211 -14.03 8.89 6.26
CA GLY A 211 -13.86 9.30 4.86
C GLY A 211 -12.57 10.06 4.51
N ASP A 212 -11.74 10.44 5.50
CA ASP A 212 -10.49 11.18 5.27
C ASP A 212 -9.26 10.27 5.06
N HIS A 213 -9.38 8.95 5.27
CA HIS A 213 -8.21 8.07 5.46
C HIS A 213 -8.23 6.74 4.70
N PHE A 214 -9.30 6.39 3.99
CA PHE A 214 -9.37 5.15 3.21
C PHE A 214 -10.19 5.31 1.93
N THR A 215 -9.78 4.60 0.87
CA THR A 215 -10.57 4.50 -0.37
C THR A 215 -11.17 3.09 -0.43
N PRO A 216 -12.51 2.93 -0.48
CA PRO A 216 -13.15 1.63 -0.59
C PRO A 216 -12.60 0.84 -1.79
N ARG A 217 -12.34 -0.46 -1.61
CA ARG A 217 -11.72 -1.31 -2.65
C ARG A 217 -12.47 -1.31 -3.98
N ASP A 218 -13.80 -1.23 -3.94
CA ASP A 218 -14.61 -1.18 -5.16
C ASP A 218 -14.47 0.16 -5.91
N VAL A 219 -14.20 1.26 -5.20
CA VAL A 219 -13.84 2.55 -5.80
C VAL A 219 -12.45 2.47 -6.42
N ILE A 220 -11.45 1.92 -5.70
CA ILE A 220 -10.09 1.70 -6.23
C ILE A 220 -10.17 0.91 -7.54
N LYS A 221 -10.84 -0.25 -7.55
CA LYS A 221 -11.02 -1.08 -8.75
C LYS A 221 -11.68 -0.31 -9.88
N THR A 222 -12.73 0.47 -9.59
CA THR A 222 -13.39 1.32 -10.60
C THR A 222 -12.40 2.29 -11.24
N LEU A 223 -11.56 2.99 -10.46
CA LEU A 223 -10.54 3.91 -10.98
C LEU A 223 -9.47 3.19 -11.81
N VAL A 224 -9.02 2.02 -11.36
CA VAL A 224 -8.06 1.18 -12.08
C VAL A 224 -8.65 0.75 -13.43
N GLU A 225 -9.83 0.14 -13.43
CA GLU A 225 -10.48 -0.35 -14.64
C GLU A 225 -10.71 0.76 -15.67
N ILE A 226 -11.33 1.90 -15.31
CA ILE A 226 -11.58 2.99 -16.27
C ILE A 226 -10.28 3.58 -16.84
N THR A 227 -9.18 3.55 -16.08
CA THR A 227 -7.88 4.09 -16.51
C THR A 227 -7.15 3.14 -17.46
N PHE A 228 -7.13 1.84 -17.17
CA PHE A 228 -6.35 0.86 -17.94
C PHE A 228 -7.12 0.24 -19.11
N LEU A 229 -8.45 0.05 -19.02
CA LEU A 229 -9.27 -0.61 -20.05
C LEU A 229 -9.07 -0.06 -21.48
N PRO A 230 -8.97 1.26 -21.72
CA PRO A 230 -8.73 1.80 -23.07
C PRO A 230 -7.40 1.35 -23.68
N ASP A 231 -6.37 1.13 -22.84
CA ASP A 231 -4.98 0.98 -23.26
C ASP A 231 -4.52 -0.50 -23.26
N ILE A 232 -5.31 -1.46 -22.78
CA ILE A 232 -4.96 -2.90 -22.72
C ILE A 232 -4.37 -3.40 -24.05
N LYS A 233 -4.98 -3.04 -25.19
CA LYS A 233 -4.48 -3.45 -26.53
C LYS A 233 -3.12 -2.85 -26.90
N SER A 234 -2.75 -1.72 -26.31
CA SER A 234 -1.43 -1.09 -26.46
C SER A 234 -0.41 -1.79 -25.57
N ILE A 235 -0.76 -2.01 -24.29
CA ILE A 235 0.09 -2.72 -23.31
C ILE A 235 0.43 -4.13 -23.81
N LEU A 236 -0.54 -4.87 -24.36
CA LEU A 236 -0.33 -6.22 -24.91
C LEU A 236 0.54 -6.27 -26.16
N LYS A 237 0.66 -5.18 -26.93
CA LYS A 237 1.53 -5.13 -28.13
C LYS A 237 3.00 -4.99 -27.77
N ASP A 238 3.30 -4.31 -26.66
CA ASP A 238 4.65 -4.13 -26.16
C ASP A 238 4.71 -4.32 -24.63
N PRO A 239 4.59 -5.58 -24.17
CA PRO A 239 4.59 -5.89 -22.73
C PRO A 239 5.96 -5.68 -22.06
N LYS A 240 7.00 -5.35 -22.84
CA LYS A 240 8.34 -5.03 -22.33
C LYS A 240 8.51 -3.55 -22.00
N THR A 241 7.68 -2.67 -22.55
CA THR A 241 7.68 -1.26 -22.18
C THR A 241 7.07 -1.09 -20.79
N ILE A 242 7.91 -0.66 -19.84
CA ILE A 242 7.50 -0.29 -18.49
C ILE A 242 6.54 0.90 -18.59
N ARG A 243 5.36 0.74 -18.00
CA ARG A 243 4.38 1.82 -17.79
C ARG A 243 4.45 2.27 -16.35
N THR A 244 4.50 3.57 -16.10
CA THR A 244 4.59 4.09 -14.73
C THR A 244 3.24 4.60 -14.24
N ILE A 245 2.91 4.28 -13.00
CA ILE A 245 1.74 4.81 -12.28
C ILE A 245 2.22 5.65 -11.09
N TYR A 246 1.59 6.80 -10.88
CA TYR A 246 1.86 7.69 -9.74
C TYR A 246 0.62 7.96 -8.90
N ASP A 247 0.78 7.99 -7.58
CA ASP A 247 -0.19 8.54 -6.64
C ASP A 247 0.48 9.61 -5.73
N PRO A 248 0.11 10.90 -5.83
CA PRO A 248 0.66 11.98 -5.00
C PRO A 248 0.15 12.02 -3.56
N ALA A 249 -0.82 11.17 -3.20
CA ALA A 249 -1.36 11.01 -1.86
C ALA A 249 -1.65 9.52 -1.63
N SER A 250 -0.59 8.70 -1.75
CA SER A 250 -0.70 7.25 -1.94
C SER A 250 -1.34 6.48 -0.78
N GLY A 251 -1.47 7.09 0.40
CA GLY A 251 -1.96 6.45 1.60
C GLY A 251 -1.17 5.16 1.89
N THR A 252 -1.89 4.05 2.06
CA THR A 252 -1.35 2.71 2.26
C THR A 252 -0.86 2.02 0.97
N GLY A 253 -0.98 2.67 -0.19
CA GLY A 253 -0.61 2.11 -1.49
C GLY A 253 -1.72 1.38 -2.23
N GLY A 254 -2.97 1.43 -1.76
CA GLY A 254 -4.10 0.66 -2.33
C GLY A 254 -4.29 0.82 -3.85
N MET A 255 -4.19 2.06 -4.36
CA MET A 255 -4.25 2.36 -5.80
C MET A 255 -3.13 1.66 -6.58
N LEU A 256 -1.90 1.67 -6.05
CA LEU A 256 -0.72 1.08 -6.68
C LEU A 256 -0.81 -0.46 -6.70
N SER A 257 -1.19 -1.07 -5.56
CA SER A 257 -1.28 -2.52 -5.42
C SER A 257 -2.44 -3.12 -6.23
N GLU A 258 -3.60 -2.46 -6.32
CA GLU A 258 -4.70 -2.91 -7.19
C GLU A 258 -4.37 -2.71 -8.67
N SER A 259 -3.64 -1.66 -9.05
CA SER A 259 -3.20 -1.44 -10.44
C SER A 259 -2.26 -2.55 -10.93
N GLN A 260 -1.27 -2.92 -10.13
CA GLN A 260 -0.36 -4.03 -10.47
C GLN A 260 -1.14 -5.35 -10.58
N LYS A 261 -2.03 -5.64 -9.63
CA LYS A 261 -2.90 -6.82 -9.65
C LYS A 261 -3.79 -6.86 -10.89
N PHE A 262 -4.43 -5.75 -11.26
CA PHE A 262 -5.28 -5.68 -12.44
C PHE A 262 -4.52 -6.04 -13.72
N ILE A 263 -3.28 -5.54 -13.87
CA ILE A 263 -2.38 -5.89 -14.98
C ILE A 263 -1.99 -7.37 -14.95
N GLU A 264 -1.66 -7.92 -13.78
CA GLU A 264 -1.30 -9.34 -13.62
C GLU A 264 -2.45 -10.29 -13.98
N GLU A 265 -3.67 -9.98 -13.53
CA GLU A 265 -4.86 -10.82 -13.71
C GLU A 265 -5.53 -10.66 -15.08
N ASN A 266 -5.60 -9.44 -15.62
CA ASN A 266 -6.44 -9.11 -16.79
C ASN A 266 -5.66 -8.76 -18.06
N VAL A 267 -4.35 -8.50 -17.96
CA VAL A 267 -3.52 -8.09 -19.10
C VAL A 267 -2.41 -9.12 -19.34
N ASN A 268 -1.34 -9.09 -18.54
CA ASN A 268 -0.26 -10.07 -18.58
C ASN A 268 0.63 -9.91 -17.33
N LYS A 269 0.77 -10.98 -16.54
CA LYS A 269 1.69 -11.10 -15.39
C LYS A 269 3.16 -10.72 -15.64
N ASP A 270 3.63 -10.74 -16.88
CA ASP A 270 5.01 -10.40 -17.23
C ASP A 270 5.19 -8.88 -17.46
N VAL A 271 4.10 -8.10 -17.46
CA VAL A 271 4.12 -6.63 -17.53
C VAL A 271 4.38 -6.07 -16.13
N ASN A 272 5.47 -5.32 -16.02
CA ASN A 272 5.84 -4.63 -14.78
C ASN A 272 5.38 -3.18 -14.84
N LEU A 273 4.55 -2.75 -13.89
CA LEU A 273 4.30 -1.32 -13.67
C LEU A 273 5.44 -0.70 -12.83
N GLY A 274 5.89 0.48 -13.23
CA GLY A 274 6.67 1.36 -12.36
C GLY A 274 5.72 2.00 -11.35
N LEU A 275 5.51 1.34 -10.21
CA LEU A 275 4.69 1.86 -9.11
C LEU A 275 5.45 2.99 -8.38
N VAL A 276 4.85 4.18 -8.30
CA VAL A 276 5.42 5.39 -7.67
C VAL A 276 4.38 6.04 -6.76
N GLY A 277 4.76 6.46 -5.56
CA GLY A 277 3.85 7.02 -4.57
C GLY A 277 4.52 8.06 -3.67
N GLN A 278 3.74 9.05 -3.24
CA GLN A 278 4.14 9.99 -2.20
C GLN A 278 3.02 10.14 -1.17
N ASP A 279 3.37 10.18 0.12
CA ASP A 279 2.42 10.51 1.18
C ASP A 279 3.08 11.30 2.33
N ILE A 280 2.27 12.09 3.04
CA ILE A 280 2.67 12.94 4.17
C ILE A 280 2.36 12.29 5.54
N ASN A 281 1.51 11.26 5.58
CA ASN A 281 1.16 10.53 6.78
C ASN A 281 2.24 9.47 7.08
N ASP A 282 2.88 9.57 8.25
CA ASP A 282 3.98 8.68 8.65
C ASP A 282 3.58 7.19 8.60
N GLU A 283 2.40 6.83 9.12
CA GLU A 283 1.95 5.44 9.24
C GLU A 283 1.54 4.86 7.88
N ALA A 284 0.79 5.63 7.08
CA ALA A 284 0.33 5.21 5.77
C ALA A 284 1.53 5.02 4.82
N TYR A 285 2.47 5.96 4.84
CA TYR A 285 3.77 5.85 4.17
C TYR A 285 4.54 4.58 4.55
N ALA A 286 4.67 4.32 5.86
CA ALA A 286 5.39 3.16 6.37
C ALA A 286 4.77 1.83 5.88
N VAL A 287 3.44 1.73 5.89
CA VAL A 287 2.70 0.59 5.34
C VAL A 287 2.90 0.46 3.83
N CYS A 288 2.67 1.53 3.06
CA CYS A 288 2.84 1.54 1.61
C CYS A 288 4.25 1.09 1.20
N LYS A 289 5.28 1.69 1.82
CA LYS A 289 6.67 1.35 1.54
C LYS A 289 7.00 -0.10 1.90
N SER A 290 6.44 -0.63 2.98
CA SER A 290 6.64 -2.03 3.35
C SER A 290 6.04 -3.00 2.31
N ASP A 291 4.78 -2.84 1.89
CA ASP A 291 4.13 -3.69 0.88
C ASP A 291 4.88 -3.62 -0.46
N MET A 292 5.22 -2.41 -0.91
CA MET A 292 5.95 -2.18 -2.15
C MET A 292 7.35 -2.82 -2.13
N MET A 293 8.09 -2.70 -1.03
CA MET A 293 9.41 -3.33 -0.90
C MET A 293 9.33 -4.86 -0.82
N ILE A 294 8.32 -5.41 -0.15
CA ILE A 294 8.06 -6.87 -0.11
C ILE A 294 7.81 -7.41 -1.52
N ARG A 295 7.05 -6.66 -2.34
CA ARG A 295 6.81 -6.93 -3.77
C ARG A 295 8.03 -6.69 -4.68
N GLY A 296 9.14 -6.17 -4.15
CA GLY A 296 10.39 -5.96 -4.88
C GLY A 296 10.49 -4.61 -5.61
N ILE A 297 9.56 -3.68 -5.40
CA ILE A 297 9.62 -2.31 -5.94
C ILE A 297 10.82 -1.58 -5.33
N ASP A 298 11.44 -0.66 -6.08
CA ASP A 298 12.54 0.17 -5.57
C ASP A 298 12.01 1.06 -4.42
N PRO A 299 12.61 1.01 -3.22
CA PRO A 299 12.22 1.86 -2.09
C PRO A 299 12.25 3.37 -2.39
N LYS A 300 12.97 3.81 -3.43
CA LYS A 300 13.01 5.21 -3.88
C LYS A 300 11.73 5.66 -4.59
N HIS A 301 10.89 4.73 -5.03
CA HIS A 301 9.63 5.09 -5.68
C HIS A 301 8.51 5.41 -4.69
N ILE A 302 8.67 5.07 -3.40
CA ILE A 302 7.71 5.40 -2.34
C ILE A 302 8.37 6.41 -1.40
N GLN A 303 7.92 7.66 -1.43
CA GLN A 303 8.57 8.78 -0.76
C GLN A 303 7.68 9.44 0.30
N PHE A 304 8.28 9.87 1.41
CA PHE A 304 7.59 10.60 2.47
C PHE A 304 7.73 12.11 2.25
N GLY A 305 6.62 12.86 2.27
CA GLY A 305 6.65 14.32 2.21
C GLY A 305 5.36 14.94 1.69
N ASN A 306 5.22 16.26 1.81
CA ASN A 306 4.09 17.00 1.23
C ASN A 306 4.29 17.17 -0.29
N SER A 307 3.48 16.48 -1.11
CA SER A 307 3.55 16.56 -2.58
C SER A 307 3.13 17.93 -3.13
N LEU A 308 2.41 18.75 -2.37
CA LEU A 308 2.00 20.10 -2.75
C LEU A 308 3.00 21.20 -2.38
N GLY A 309 3.88 20.95 -1.40
CA GLY A 309 4.85 21.92 -0.88
C GLY A 309 6.17 21.95 -1.66
N ASP A 310 7.21 22.53 -1.06
CA ASP A 310 8.59 22.47 -1.60
C ASP A 310 9.17 21.04 -1.54
N ASP A 311 8.48 20.08 -0.90
CA ASP A 311 8.90 18.68 -0.72
C ASP A 311 8.27 17.68 -1.72
N ASP A 312 8.01 18.12 -2.96
CA ASP A 312 7.70 17.23 -4.09
C ASP A 312 8.91 16.34 -4.40
N LYS A 313 8.73 15.02 -4.30
CA LYS A 313 9.82 14.05 -4.39
C LYS A 313 10.09 13.57 -5.82
N PHE A 314 9.25 13.98 -6.77
CA PHE A 314 9.34 13.60 -8.17
C PHE A 314 9.30 14.81 -9.12
N PRO A 315 10.10 15.87 -8.88
CA PRO A 315 10.05 17.10 -9.68
C PRO A 315 10.44 16.80 -11.14
N GLY A 316 9.70 17.34 -12.09
CA GLY A 316 9.89 17.10 -13.53
C GLY A 316 9.49 15.71 -14.05
N SER A 317 9.28 14.72 -13.17
CA SER A 317 8.84 13.37 -13.56
C SER A 317 7.45 13.38 -14.22
N LYS A 318 7.30 12.56 -15.26
CA LYS A 318 6.04 12.36 -16.00
C LYS A 318 5.63 10.89 -15.97
N PHE A 319 4.33 10.62 -15.90
CA PHE A 319 3.81 9.25 -15.74
C PHE A 319 2.73 8.89 -16.77
N ASP A 320 2.70 7.63 -17.23
CA ASP A 320 1.64 7.12 -18.11
C ASP A 320 0.27 7.16 -17.40
N TYR A 321 0.24 6.83 -16.11
CA TYR A 321 -0.99 6.73 -15.31
C TYR A 321 -0.86 7.53 -14.01
N ILE A 322 -1.91 8.24 -13.61
CA ILE A 322 -1.98 8.92 -12.32
C ILE A 322 -3.34 8.61 -11.68
N LEU A 323 -3.32 7.87 -10.58
CA LEU A 323 -4.52 7.49 -9.82
C LEU A 323 -4.36 8.04 -8.41
N SER A 324 -5.40 8.68 -7.86
CA SER A 324 -5.31 9.24 -6.52
C SER A 324 -6.67 9.44 -5.86
N ASN A 325 -6.67 9.37 -4.53
CA ASN A 325 -7.73 9.89 -3.68
C ASN A 325 -7.12 10.84 -2.63
N PRO A 326 -6.79 12.09 -3.00
CA PRO A 326 -6.20 13.04 -2.07
C PRO A 326 -7.20 13.44 -0.97
N PRO A 327 -6.70 13.81 0.21
CA PRO A 327 -7.56 14.05 1.36
C PRO A 327 -8.47 15.27 1.13
N TYR A 328 -9.78 15.05 1.31
CA TYR A 328 -10.81 15.99 0.87
C TYR A 328 -10.82 17.30 1.67
N GLY A 329 -10.85 18.44 0.98
CA GLY A 329 -11.12 19.74 1.61
C GLY A 329 -10.16 20.12 2.74
N ARG A 330 -8.95 19.54 2.78
CA ARG A 330 -7.96 19.86 3.80
C ARG A 330 -7.48 21.29 3.63
N ASP A 331 -7.48 22.02 4.73
CA ASP A 331 -6.83 23.31 4.84
C ASP A 331 -5.31 23.17 4.61
N TRP A 332 -4.73 24.11 3.89
CA TRP A 332 -3.31 24.13 3.53
C TRP A 332 -2.56 25.37 4.05
N LYS A 333 -3.14 26.14 4.99
CA LYS A 333 -2.49 27.30 5.63
C LYS A 333 -1.09 26.99 6.16
N ASP A 334 -0.90 25.83 6.77
CA ASP A 334 0.37 25.40 7.35
C ASP A 334 1.51 25.29 6.31
N PHE A 335 1.16 25.20 5.02
CA PHE A 335 2.08 25.13 3.88
C PHE A 335 1.90 26.30 2.89
N ALA A 336 1.15 27.34 3.27
CA ALA A 336 0.78 28.41 2.35
C ALA A 336 1.99 29.20 1.82
N ASP A 337 2.98 29.47 2.68
CA ASP A 337 4.21 30.16 2.28
C ASP A 337 5.00 29.38 1.20
N GLU A 338 5.05 28.04 1.31
CA GLU A 338 5.68 27.18 0.30
C GLU A 338 4.91 27.19 -1.01
N ILE A 339 3.58 27.07 -0.95
CA ILE A 339 2.69 27.04 -2.12
C ILE A 339 2.66 28.39 -2.84
N GLU A 340 2.68 29.50 -2.10
CA GLU A 340 2.79 30.85 -2.65
C GLU A 340 4.15 31.13 -3.29
N LYS A 341 5.22 30.58 -2.71
CA LYS A 341 6.58 30.65 -3.27
C LYS A 341 6.70 29.81 -4.54
N GLU A 342 6.16 28.58 -4.53
CA GLU A 342 6.01 27.71 -5.70
C GLU A 342 5.26 28.43 -6.82
N LYS A 343 4.12 29.07 -6.51
CA LYS A 343 3.32 29.83 -7.49
C LYS A 343 4.08 30.96 -8.20
N LYS A 344 5.15 31.49 -7.58
CA LYS A 344 5.98 32.59 -8.10
C LYS A 344 7.15 32.10 -8.97
N LYS A 345 7.40 30.77 -9.06
CA LYS A 345 8.42 30.17 -9.94
C LYS A 345 7.99 30.26 -11.41
N SER A 346 8.94 30.42 -12.34
CA SER A 346 8.66 30.51 -13.79
C SER A 346 8.12 29.21 -14.39
N ASP A 347 8.45 28.09 -13.77
CA ASP A 347 8.09 26.70 -14.08
C ASP A 347 7.08 26.14 -13.07
N SER A 348 6.41 27.01 -12.31
CA SER A 348 5.41 26.69 -11.29
C SER A 348 4.33 25.71 -11.79
N ARG A 349 4.06 24.64 -11.03
CA ARG A 349 2.89 23.77 -11.29
C ARG A 349 1.53 24.47 -11.12
N TYR A 350 1.44 25.51 -10.29
CA TYR A 350 0.18 26.20 -9.97
C TYR A 350 -0.19 27.30 -10.99
N VAL A 351 -0.08 27.02 -12.29
CA VAL A 351 -0.21 28.05 -13.35
C VAL A 351 -1.55 28.80 -13.32
N ALA A 352 -2.66 28.11 -13.05
CA ALA A 352 -4.02 28.67 -13.08
C ALA A 352 -4.42 29.46 -11.81
N GLY A 353 -3.52 29.55 -10.83
CA GLY A 353 -3.72 30.27 -9.57
C GLY A 353 -3.83 29.33 -8.38
N LEU A 354 -4.20 29.89 -7.23
CA LEU A 354 -4.38 29.16 -5.98
C LEU A 354 -5.86 29.23 -5.56
N PRO A 355 -6.47 28.12 -5.10
CA PRO A 355 -7.82 28.15 -4.50
C PRO A 355 -7.77 28.90 -3.15
N ARG A 356 -8.88 28.94 -2.40
CA ARG A 356 -8.82 29.36 -1.00
C ARG A 356 -7.96 28.41 -0.15
N THR A 357 -7.39 28.92 0.94
CA THR A 357 -6.53 28.13 1.84
C THR A 357 -7.24 27.00 2.60
N SER A 358 -8.57 27.02 2.69
CA SER A 358 -9.36 25.96 3.36
C SER A 358 -9.74 24.78 2.47
N ASP A 359 -9.21 24.68 1.23
CA ASP A 359 -9.44 23.54 0.35
C ASP A 359 -8.25 23.32 -0.60
N SER A 360 -7.58 22.18 -0.46
CA SER A 360 -6.41 21.78 -1.25
C SER A 360 -6.74 20.92 -2.48
N ALA A 361 -8.01 20.54 -2.71
CA ALA A 361 -8.38 19.64 -3.81
C ALA A 361 -7.92 20.15 -5.19
N MET A 362 -8.09 21.45 -5.44
CA MET A 362 -7.66 22.11 -6.68
C MET A 362 -6.12 22.27 -6.81
N LEU A 363 -5.37 22.16 -5.71
CA LEU A 363 -3.91 22.10 -5.77
C LEU A 363 -3.44 20.72 -6.24
N PHE A 364 -4.07 19.64 -5.74
CA PHE A 364 -3.80 18.28 -6.21
C PHE A 364 -4.10 18.13 -7.71
N LEU A 365 -5.18 18.73 -8.23
CA LEU A 365 -5.42 18.75 -9.68
C LEU A 365 -4.29 19.40 -10.47
N GLN A 366 -3.84 20.59 -10.08
CA GLN A 366 -2.72 21.26 -10.76
C GLN A 366 -1.40 20.49 -10.64
N HIS A 367 -1.12 19.89 -9.47
CA HIS A 367 0.03 19.02 -9.28
C HIS A 367 -0.02 17.80 -10.21
N ILE A 368 -1.16 17.12 -10.28
CA ILE A 368 -1.34 15.96 -11.16
C ILE A 368 -1.17 16.33 -12.63
N VAL A 369 -1.77 17.43 -13.09
CA VAL A 369 -1.55 17.93 -14.46
C VAL A 369 -0.06 18.25 -14.70
N SER A 370 0.66 18.79 -13.71
CA SER A 370 2.11 19.01 -13.82
C SER A 370 2.93 17.71 -13.96
N LYS A 371 2.37 16.55 -13.59
CA LYS A 371 2.97 15.22 -13.80
C LYS A 371 2.49 14.50 -15.06
N MET A 372 1.55 15.06 -15.81
CA MET A 372 1.14 14.52 -17.12
C MET A 372 2.19 14.83 -18.19
N TYR A 373 2.37 13.91 -19.14
CA TYR A 373 3.11 14.21 -20.37
C TYR A 373 2.44 15.39 -21.12
N PRO A 374 3.22 16.31 -21.72
CA PRO A 374 2.68 17.42 -22.52
C PRO A 374 1.79 16.93 -23.68
N ALA A 375 0.83 17.74 -24.12
CA ALA A 375 -0.08 17.36 -25.20
C ALA A 375 0.59 17.17 -26.58
N ASP A 376 1.79 17.73 -26.77
CA ASP A 376 2.64 17.60 -27.96
C ASP A 376 3.66 16.45 -27.88
N SER A 377 3.58 15.63 -26.83
CA SER A 377 4.43 14.44 -26.61
C SER A 377 3.93 13.21 -27.37
N ASP A 378 4.86 12.38 -27.88
CA ASP A 378 4.57 11.02 -28.40
C ASP A 378 4.01 10.05 -27.33
N LYS A 379 4.02 10.47 -26.05
CA LYS A 379 3.42 9.77 -24.92
C LYS A 379 2.26 10.55 -24.33
N THR A 380 1.19 9.84 -24.02
CA THR A 380 -0.01 10.35 -23.34
C THR A 380 -0.04 9.94 -21.86
N SER A 381 -0.71 10.73 -21.02
CA SER A 381 -1.07 10.34 -19.65
C SER A 381 -2.57 10.12 -19.51
N ARG A 382 -2.99 9.17 -18.68
CA ARG A 382 -4.38 9.05 -18.19
C ARG A 382 -4.45 9.32 -16.69
N VAL A 383 -5.52 9.96 -16.27
CA VAL A 383 -5.73 10.38 -14.88
C VAL A 383 -7.10 9.93 -14.40
N ALA A 384 -7.16 9.32 -13.22
CA ALA A 384 -8.40 9.13 -12.49
C ALA A 384 -8.23 9.62 -11.05
N ILE A 385 -9.13 10.49 -10.61
CA ILE A 385 -9.06 11.11 -9.28
C ILE A 385 -10.42 11.13 -8.61
N VAL A 386 -10.45 10.81 -7.32
CA VAL A 386 -11.64 10.95 -6.48
C VAL A 386 -11.60 12.30 -5.75
N PHE A 387 -12.74 12.96 -5.68
CA PHE A 387 -12.96 14.12 -4.83
C PHE A 387 -14.36 14.07 -4.20
N ASN A 388 -14.55 14.87 -3.15
CA ASN A 388 -15.88 15.36 -2.80
C ASN A 388 -16.42 16.28 -3.92
N GLY A 389 -17.66 16.76 -3.80
CA GLY A 389 -18.25 17.64 -4.82
C GLY A 389 -17.59 19.03 -4.98
N SER A 390 -16.71 19.45 -4.06
CA SER A 390 -16.19 20.82 -3.99
C SER A 390 -15.61 21.35 -5.31
N PRO A 391 -14.74 20.60 -6.04
CA PRO A 391 -14.12 21.13 -7.26
C PRO A 391 -15.11 21.51 -8.36
N LEU A 392 -16.30 20.90 -8.39
CA LEU A 392 -17.27 21.08 -9.48
C LEU A 392 -17.99 22.43 -9.43
N PHE A 393 -18.36 22.93 -8.24
CA PHE A 393 -19.25 24.09 -8.09
C PHE A 393 -18.70 25.24 -7.24
N THR A 394 -17.56 25.05 -6.58
CA THR A 394 -17.08 25.97 -5.55
C THR A 394 -16.30 27.16 -6.12
N GLY A 395 -16.50 28.35 -5.53
CA GLY A 395 -15.74 29.57 -5.83
C GLY A 395 -16.40 30.46 -6.89
N ASP A 396 -16.46 31.76 -6.60
CA ASP A 396 -17.11 32.78 -7.42
C ASP A 396 -16.38 33.03 -8.76
N ALA A 397 -17.04 33.73 -9.69
CA ALA A 397 -16.44 34.08 -10.98
C ALA A 397 -15.11 34.85 -10.80
N GLY A 398 -14.03 34.35 -11.41
CA GLY A 398 -12.69 34.91 -11.31
C GLY A 398 -11.89 34.51 -10.06
N SER A 399 -12.48 33.74 -9.13
CA SER A 399 -11.76 33.09 -8.03
C SER A 399 -10.73 32.06 -8.54
N GLY A 400 -9.80 31.64 -7.68
CA GLY A 400 -8.82 30.60 -8.01
C GLY A 400 -9.47 29.30 -8.46
N GLU A 401 -10.49 28.83 -7.74
CA GLU A 401 -11.26 27.63 -8.09
C GLU A 401 -11.96 27.77 -9.46
N SER A 402 -12.49 28.95 -9.77
CA SER A 402 -13.08 29.25 -11.09
C SER A 402 -12.03 29.25 -12.21
N ASN A 403 -10.85 29.82 -11.95
CA ASN A 403 -9.77 29.91 -12.94
C ASN A 403 -9.13 28.53 -13.19
N ILE A 404 -8.97 27.70 -12.16
CA ILE A 404 -8.45 26.33 -12.27
C ILE A 404 -9.42 25.43 -13.06
N ARG A 405 -10.74 25.56 -12.83
CA ARG A 405 -11.75 24.91 -13.71
C ARG A 405 -11.63 25.38 -15.15
N LYS A 406 -11.61 26.69 -15.38
CA LYS A 406 -11.53 27.26 -16.73
C LYS A 406 -10.28 26.75 -17.46
N TRP A 407 -9.13 26.76 -16.81
CA TRP A 407 -7.87 26.24 -17.36
C TRP A 407 -7.98 24.76 -17.76
N LEU A 408 -8.53 23.90 -16.88
CA LEU A 408 -8.68 22.47 -17.16
C LEU A 408 -9.67 22.17 -18.30
N LEU A 409 -10.75 22.95 -18.40
CA LEU A 409 -11.87 22.71 -19.32
C LEU A 409 -11.73 23.42 -20.68
N GLU A 410 -11.32 24.68 -20.69
CA GLU A 410 -11.30 25.53 -21.89
C GLU A 410 -9.90 25.68 -22.50
N GLU A 411 -8.85 25.68 -21.67
CA GLU A 411 -7.47 25.95 -22.13
C GLU A 411 -6.66 24.68 -22.37
N LEU A 412 -6.95 23.61 -21.60
CA LEU A 412 -6.32 22.29 -21.77
C LEU A 412 -7.22 21.25 -22.45
N ASP A 413 -8.55 21.34 -22.28
CA ASP A 413 -9.52 20.31 -22.71
C ASP A 413 -9.20 18.90 -22.15
N TYR A 414 -8.87 18.82 -20.85
CA TYR A 414 -8.39 17.58 -20.20
C TYR A 414 -9.46 16.79 -19.44
N LEU A 415 -10.69 17.31 -19.28
CA LEU A 415 -11.76 16.59 -18.57
C LEU A 415 -12.54 15.68 -19.53
N GLU A 416 -12.21 14.39 -19.56
CA GLU A 416 -12.92 13.41 -20.39
C GLU A 416 -14.29 12.98 -19.80
N THR A 417 -14.41 12.79 -18.49
CA THR A 417 -15.64 12.25 -17.85
C THR A 417 -15.74 12.61 -16.36
N ILE A 418 -16.97 12.80 -15.86
CA ILE A 418 -17.31 12.85 -14.43
C ILE A 418 -18.19 11.64 -14.09
N ILE A 419 -17.80 10.86 -13.07
CA ILE A 419 -18.58 9.74 -12.55
C ILE A 419 -19.11 10.11 -11.16
N ALA A 420 -20.44 10.10 -10.99
CA ALA A 420 -21.07 10.29 -9.68
C ALA A 420 -21.19 8.93 -8.96
N LEU A 421 -20.51 8.80 -7.82
CA LEU A 421 -20.58 7.60 -6.98
C LEU A 421 -21.82 7.64 -6.05
N PRO A 422 -22.30 6.48 -5.56
CA PRO A 422 -23.29 6.41 -4.50
C PRO A 422 -22.92 7.24 -3.26
N LYS A 423 -23.93 7.75 -2.57
CA LYS A 423 -23.75 8.39 -1.25
C LYS A 423 -23.36 7.36 -0.20
N ASP A 424 -22.67 7.82 0.84
CA ASP A 424 -22.33 7.05 2.03
C ASP A 424 -21.50 5.77 1.73
N LEU A 425 -20.69 5.84 0.67
CA LEU A 425 -19.78 4.77 0.23
C LEU A 425 -18.42 4.78 0.96
N PHE A 426 -18.05 5.91 1.58
CA PHE A 426 -16.78 6.20 2.26
C PHE A 426 -16.96 6.32 3.77
#